data_AF-A0A2I0QGC7-F1
#
_entry.id   AF-A0A2I0QGC7-F1
#
_cell.length_a   1.000
_cell.length_b   1.000
_cell.length_c   1.000
_cell.angle_alpha   90.00
_cell.angle_beta   90.00
_cell.angle_gamma   90.00
#
_symmetry.space_group_name_H-M   'P 1'
#
loop_
_entity.id
_entity.type
_entity.pdbx_description
1 polymer ?
#
loop_
_entity_poly.entity_id
_entity_poly.type
_entity_poly.pdbx_seq_one_letter_code
_entity_poly.pdbx_strand_id
1 'polypeptide(L)'
;MITNIQGEKYNFEIVAENECFYIKAKHKDTGRFSCINNLNIVLSELCGNMGNINDDKFQDSQWIVSKHEIKNFEKTAKELLSDKSFRDYLEEKLNEDRECGEWENV
;
A
#
# COMPACT_ATOMS: atom_id res chain seq x y z
N MET A 1 2.25 10.13 -10.64
CA MET A 1 3.20 9.10 -11.10
C MET A 1 2.67 7.77 -10.64
N ILE A 2 2.72 6.77 -11.53
CA ILE A 2 2.28 5.41 -11.24
C ILE A 2 3.50 4.49 -11.38
N THR A 3 3.81 3.72 -10.35
CA THR A 3 4.89 2.73 -10.37
C THR A 3 4.33 1.34 -10.13
N ASN A 4 4.68 0.39 -11.00
CA ASN A 4 4.22 -0.99 -10.90
C ASN A 4 5.34 -1.89 -10.41
N ILE A 5 5.04 -2.72 -9.42
CA ILE A 5 5.94 -3.73 -8.86
C ILE A 5 5.25 -5.09 -8.92
N GLN A 6 5.97 -6.09 -9.43
CA GLN A 6 5.46 -7.45 -9.56
C GLN A 6 5.81 -8.24 -8.30
N GLY A 7 4.80 -8.69 -7.57
CA GLY A 7 4.93 -9.71 -6.54
C GLY A 7 4.81 -11.12 -7.12
N GLU A 8 4.64 -12.13 -6.26
CA GLU A 8 4.40 -13.51 -6.71
C GLU A 8 2.92 -13.71 -7.02
N LYS A 9 2.04 -13.43 -6.06
CA LYS A 9 0.57 -13.56 -6.17
C LYS A 9 -0.12 -12.24 -6.48
N TYR A 10 0.50 -11.11 -6.15
CA TYR A 10 -0.07 -9.79 -6.32
C TYR A 10 0.77 -8.90 -7.23
N ASN A 11 0.11 -7.95 -7.88
CA ASN A 11 0.73 -6.80 -8.53
C ASN A 11 0.46 -5.57 -7.69
N PHE A 12 1.51 -4.79 -7.42
CA PHE A 12 1.42 -3.58 -6.62
C PHE A 12 1.54 -2.36 -7.51
N GLU A 13 0.60 -1.44 -7.39
CA GLU A 13 0.58 -0.17 -8.09
C GLU A 13 0.68 0.96 -7.06
N ILE A 14 1.81 1.66 -7.06
CA ILE A 14 2.04 2.84 -6.22
C ILE A 14 1.56 4.05 -7.02
N VAL A 15 0.51 4.70 -6.54
CA VAL A 15 -0.07 5.90 -7.14
C VAL A 15 0.28 7.11 -6.29
N ALA A 16 0.92 8.07 -6.93
CA ALA A 16 1.42 9.31 -6.33
C ALA A 16 1.16 10.48 -7.28
N GLU A 17 -0.08 10.98 -7.33
CA GLU A 17 -0.48 12.08 -8.21
C GLU A 17 -1.57 12.96 -7.62
N ASN A 18 -1.62 14.23 -8.04
CA ASN A 18 -2.66 15.18 -7.65
C ASN A 18 -2.93 15.24 -6.13
N GLU A 19 -1.87 15.23 -5.32
CA GLU A 19 -1.97 15.25 -3.85
C GLU A 19 -2.65 14.01 -3.25
N CYS A 20 -2.75 12.94 -4.04
CA CYS A 20 -3.27 11.64 -3.62
C CYS A 20 -2.13 10.60 -3.62
N PHE A 21 -2.06 9.82 -2.54
CA PHE A 21 -1.14 8.71 -2.41
C PHE A 21 -1.88 7.44 -1.99
N TYR A 22 -1.71 6.37 -2.77
CA TYR A 22 -2.15 5.03 -2.39
C TYR A 22 -1.36 3.91 -3.05
N ILE A 23 -1.37 2.75 -2.42
CA ILE A 23 -0.82 1.50 -2.91
C ILE A 23 -1.99 0.57 -3.17
N LYS A 24 -2.16 0.18 -4.42
CA LYS A 24 -3.16 -0.80 -4.84
C LYS A 24 -2.50 -2.16 -4.99
N ALA A 25 -3.02 -3.16 -4.27
CA ALA A 25 -2.63 -4.56 -4.43
C ALA A 25 -3.69 -5.28 -5.26
N LYS A 26 -3.29 -5.85 -6.41
CA LYS A 26 -4.17 -6.59 -7.32
C LYS A 26 -3.76 -8.05 -7.38
N HIS A 27 -4.65 -8.95 -6.99
CA HIS A 27 -4.43 -10.40 -7.08
C HIS A 27 -4.33 -10.81 -8.55
N LYS A 28 -3.30 -11.59 -8.91
CA LYS A 28 -3.06 -11.97 -10.31
C LYS A 28 -4.15 -12.88 -10.88
N ASP A 29 -4.54 -13.92 -10.15
CA ASP A 29 -5.51 -14.90 -10.67
C ASP A 29 -6.94 -14.37 -10.71
N THR A 30 -7.40 -13.74 -9.63
CA THR A 30 -8.79 -13.29 -9.52
C THR A 30 -9.02 -11.89 -10.09
N GLY A 31 -7.96 -11.11 -10.28
CA GLY A 31 -8.04 -9.71 -10.71
C GLY A 31 -8.57 -8.73 -9.65
N ARG A 32 -9.05 -9.24 -8.51
CA ARG A 32 -9.53 -8.43 -7.38
C ARG A 32 -8.42 -7.56 -6.81
N PHE A 33 -8.78 -6.38 -6.32
CA PHE A 33 -7.81 -5.45 -5.76
C PHE A 33 -8.31 -4.79 -4.49
N SER A 34 -7.38 -4.30 -3.68
CA SER A 34 -7.65 -3.42 -2.55
C SER A 34 -6.58 -2.34 -2.45
N CYS A 35 -6.93 -1.19 -1.86
CA CYS A 35 -5.95 -0.18 -1.49
C CYS A 35 -5.48 -0.47 -0.06
N ILE A 36 -4.17 -0.61 0.13
CA ILE A 36 -3.59 -1.27 1.31
C ILE A 36 -2.89 -0.30 2.26
N ASN A 37 -3.08 1.00 2.07
CA ASN A 37 -2.42 2.03 2.86
C ASN A 37 -2.70 1.91 4.36
N ASN A 38 -3.92 1.52 4.71
CA ASN A 38 -4.40 1.41 6.09
C ASN A 38 -4.00 0.08 6.76
N LEU A 39 -3.33 -0.83 6.05
CA LEU A 39 -2.80 -2.03 6.69
C LEU A 39 -1.71 -1.64 7.68
N ASN A 40 -1.80 -2.13 8.92
CA ASN A 40 -0.86 -1.79 10.01
C ASN A 40 0.61 -1.95 9.62
N ILE A 41 0.93 -2.98 8.84
CA ILE A 41 2.28 -3.23 8.33
C ILE A 41 2.73 -2.15 7.32
N VAL A 42 1.84 -1.70 6.45
CA VAL A 42 2.13 -0.64 5.47
C VAL A 42 2.26 0.70 6.20
N LEU A 43 1.38 0.95 7.16
CA LEU A 43 1.43 2.13 8.04
C LEU A 43 2.73 2.22 8.83
N SER A 44 3.19 1.11 9.44
CA SER A 44 4.42 1.12 10.23
C SER A 44 5.65 1.50 9.40
N GLU A 45 5.68 1.07 8.13
CA GLU A 45 6.81 1.34 7.23
C GLU A 45 6.74 2.73 6.60
N LEU A 46 5.55 3.18 6.18
CA LEU A 46 5.37 4.50 5.57
C LEU A 46 5.43 5.64 6.60
N CYS A 47 4.88 5.42 7.80
CA CYS A 47 4.66 6.45 8.82
C CYS A 47 5.53 6.27 10.07
N GLY A 48 6.25 5.16 10.23
CA GLY A 48 7.05 4.86 11.44
C GLY A 48 8.08 5.92 11.81
N ASN A 49 8.55 6.71 10.82
CA ASN A 49 9.46 7.84 11.03
C ASN A 49 8.76 9.21 11.07
N MET A 50 7.45 9.27 10.77
CA MET A 50 6.68 10.53 10.66
C MET A 50 5.90 10.90 11.93
N GLY A 51 6.00 10.10 12.99
CA GLY A 51 5.69 10.53 14.36
C GLY A 51 4.21 10.63 14.74
N ASN A 52 3.25 10.37 13.83
CA ASN A 52 1.83 10.32 14.22
C ASN A 52 0.99 9.40 13.32
N ILE A 53 1.07 8.08 13.55
CA ILE A 53 0.22 7.06 12.89
C ILE A 53 -1.27 7.26 13.22
N ASN A 54 -1.57 8.03 14.28
CA ASN A 54 -2.92 8.35 14.74
C ASN A 54 -3.53 9.59 14.05
N ASP A 55 -2.89 10.13 13.01
CA ASP A 55 -3.54 11.16 12.18
C ASP A 55 -4.70 10.49 11.42
N ASP A 56 -5.91 11.06 11.52
CA ASP A 56 -7.15 10.49 10.97
C ASP A 56 -7.01 10.15 9.48
N LYS A 57 -6.19 10.92 8.76
CA LYS A 57 -5.91 10.71 7.32
C LYS A 57 -5.31 9.34 7.00
N PHE A 58 -4.65 8.69 7.97
CA PHE A 58 -4.00 7.38 7.77
C PHE A 58 -4.94 6.19 7.98
N GLN A 59 -6.15 6.44 8.50
CA GLN A 59 -7.19 5.40 8.63
C GLN A 59 -7.82 5.06 7.27
N ASP A 60 -7.78 5.99 6.33
CA ASP A 60 -8.29 5.80 4.97
C ASP A 60 -7.33 4.94 4.13
N SER A 61 -7.91 4.22 3.17
CA SER A 61 -7.15 3.40 2.20
C SER A 61 -6.47 4.24 1.10
N GLN A 62 -6.78 5.54 1.04
CA GLN A 62 -6.16 6.53 0.15
C GLN A 62 -5.92 7.82 0.91
N TRP A 63 -4.74 8.42 0.73
CA TRP A 63 -4.34 9.58 1.53
C TRP A 63 -4.26 10.85 0.69
N ILE A 64 -4.85 11.92 1.20
CA ILE A 64 -4.60 13.28 0.72
C ILE A 64 -3.34 13.79 1.41
N VAL A 65 -2.29 14.04 0.63
CA VAL A 65 -0.96 14.36 1.15
C VAL A 65 -0.36 15.55 0.40
N SER A 66 0.47 16.33 1.09
CA SER A 66 1.18 17.43 0.45
C SER A 66 2.16 16.94 -0.62
N LYS A 67 2.54 17.83 -1.54
CA LYS A 67 3.56 17.55 -2.56
C LYS A 67 4.94 17.17 -1.99
N HIS A 68 5.21 17.51 -0.74
CA HIS A 68 6.43 17.09 -0.06
C HIS A 68 6.30 15.65 0.45
N GLU A 69 5.20 15.36 1.16
CA GLU A 69 4.87 14.02 1.66
C GLU A 69 4.77 12.99 0.54
N ILE A 70 4.16 13.33 -0.59
CA ILE A 70 3.96 12.40 -1.72
C ILE A 70 5.28 11.81 -2.24
N LYS A 71 6.36 12.61 -2.27
CA LYS A 71 7.67 12.16 -2.74
C LYS A 71 8.32 11.22 -1.72
N ASN A 72 8.13 11.51 -0.43
CA ASN A 72 8.65 10.67 0.64
C ASN A 72 7.92 9.33 0.64
N PHE A 73 6.58 9.33 0.61
CA PHE A 73 5.77 8.11 0.56
C PHE A 73 6.04 7.29 -0.71
N GLU A 74 6.15 7.93 -1.86
CA GLU A 74 6.50 7.25 -3.11
C GLU A 74 7.87 6.56 -2.99
N LYS A 75 8.88 7.25 -2.47
CA LYS A 75 10.22 6.70 -2.28
C LYS A 75 10.19 5.51 -1.32
N THR A 76 9.60 5.69 -0.14
CA THR A 76 9.53 4.64 0.89
C THR A 76 8.73 3.44 0.39
N ALA A 77 7.60 3.64 -0.28
CA ALA A 77 6.81 2.56 -0.86
C ALA A 77 7.60 1.77 -1.91
N LYS A 78 8.38 2.46 -2.76
CA LYS A 78 9.26 1.80 -3.74
C LYS A 78 10.35 0.98 -3.07
N GLU A 79 11.03 1.54 -2.08
CA GLU A 79 12.08 0.82 -1.33
C GLU A 79 11.50 -0.41 -0.63
N LEU A 80 10.40 -0.23 0.08
CA LEU A 80 9.67 -1.26 0.80
C LEU A 80 9.22 -2.41 -0.11
N LEU A 81 8.50 -2.07 -1.18
CA LEU A 81 8.00 -3.07 -2.12
C LEU A 81 9.09 -3.61 -3.04
N SER A 82 10.30 -3.06 -3.05
CA SER A 82 11.44 -3.65 -3.78
C SER A 82 12.10 -4.78 -2.99
N ASP A 83 11.93 -4.84 -1.67
CA ASP A 83 12.38 -5.95 -0.84
C ASP A 83 11.50 -7.20 -1.07
N LYS A 84 12.12 -8.32 -1.46
CA LYS A 84 11.39 -9.58 -1.70
C LYS A 84 10.78 -10.13 -0.41
N SER A 85 11.54 -10.14 0.69
CA SER A 85 11.09 -10.71 1.96
C SER A 85 9.89 -9.94 2.49
N PHE A 86 9.91 -8.61 2.35
CA PHE A 86 8.76 -7.79 2.72
C PHE A 86 7.56 -8.07 1.81
N ARG A 87 7.75 -8.16 0.48
CA ARG A 87 6.65 -8.51 -0.43
C ARG A 87 6.05 -9.87 -0.10
N ASP A 88 6.86 -10.89 0.11
CA ASP A 88 6.39 -12.24 0.43
C ASP A 88 5.52 -12.22 1.69
N TYR A 89 5.99 -11.54 2.74
CA TYR A 89 5.23 -11.36 3.98
C TYR A 89 3.94 -10.55 3.80
N LEU A 90 3.99 -9.45 3.04
CA LEU A 90 2.81 -8.65 2.72
C LEU A 90 1.78 -9.48 1.95
N GLU A 91 2.19 -10.29 0.97
CA GLU A 91 1.29 -11.15 0.22
C GLU A 91 0.62 -12.23 1.10
N GLU A 92 1.31 -12.75 2.11
CA GLU A 92 0.71 -13.62 3.11
C GLU A 92 -0.40 -12.88 3.88
N LYS A 93 -0.13 -11.67 4.36
CA LYS A 93 -1.14 -10.84 5.05
C LYS A 93 -2.32 -10.46 4.18
N LEU A 94 -2.08 -10.13 2.91
CA LEU A 94 -3.14 -9.86 1.95
C LEU A 94 -4.03 -11.08 1.69
N ASN A 95 -3.45 -12.30 1.70
CA ASN A 95 -4.24 -13.52 1.59
C ASN A 95 -5.09 -13.78 2.85
N GLU A 96 -4.53 -13.57 4.04
CA GLU A 96 -5.26 -13.66 5.31
C GLU A 96 -6.48 -12.70 5.31
N ASP A 97 -6.28 -11.42 5.00
CA ASP A 97 -7.37 -10.43 4.93
C ASP A 97 -8.42 -10.79 3.87
N ARG A 98 -7.99 -11.35 2.73
CA ARG A 98 -8.90 -11.79 1.67
C ARG A 98 -9.75 -12.98 2.11
N GLU A 99 -9.18 -13.92 2.85
CA GLU A 99 -9.93 -15.06 3.42
C GLU A 99 -10.96 -14.60 4.45
N CYS A 100 -10.68 -13.50 5.17
CA CYS A 100 -11.61 -12.84 6.08
C CYS A 100 -12.69 -11.99 5.38
N GLY A 101 -12.63 -11.83 4.05
CA GLY A 101 -13.64 -11.11 3.27
C GLY A 101 -13.53 -9.59 3.33
N GLU A 102 -12.38 -9.05 3.76
CA GLU A 102 -12.18 -7.60 3.95
C GLU A 102 -11.86 -6.84 2.64
N TRP A 103 -11.82 -7.54 1.51
CA TRP A 103 -11.49 -6.94 0.21
C TRP A 103 -12.75 -6.42 -0.49
N GLU A 104 -12.71 -5.17 -0.93
CA GLU A 104 -13.79 -4.60 -1.74
C GLU A 104 -13.95 -5.37 -3.07
N ASN A 105 -15.17 -5.81 -3.35
CA ASN A 105 -15.52 -6.41 -4.64
C ASN A 105 -15.61 -5.31 -5.70
N VAL A 106 -14.53 -5.06 -6.44
CA VAL A 106 -14.55 -4.29 -7.69
C VAL A 106 -14.02 -5.12 -8.85
#